data_AF-A0A1H7I9V2-F1
#
_entry.id   AF-A0A1H7I9V2-F1
#
_cell.length_a   1.000
_cell.length_b   1.000
_cell.length_c   1.000
_cell.angle_alpha   90.00
_cell.angle_beta   90.00
_cell.angle_gamma   90.00
#
_symmetry.space_group_name_H-M   'P 1'
#
loop_
_entity.id
_entity.type
_entity.pdbx_description
1 polymer ?
#
loop_
_entity_poly.entity_id
_entity_poly.type
_entity_poly.pdbx_seq_one_letter_code
_entity_poly.pdbx_strand_id
1 'polypeptide(L)'
;MKKKIALVSIAVLILLSYGVYKAFFDTNLSNLDGRGTLIREVVNPFNSNIKARVFTIDDGGATVRPSLRVAANSNEGSFEDTTVFWYYPLSEMDSTTIEWIDESSFEINQIEIDINDKTTWFNWKEAN
;
A
#
# COMPACT_ATOMS: atom_id res chain seq x y z
N MET A 1 33.79 19.93 27.18
CA MET A 1 32.32 19.99 27.30
C MET A 1 31.63 20.49 26.03
N LYS A 2 31.99 21.65 25.46
CA LYS A 2 31.36 22.19 24.23
C LYS A 2 31.31 21.21 23.04
N LYS A 3 32.40 20.46 22.79
CA LYS A 3 32.46 19.43 21.73
C LYS A 3 31.47 18.27 21.97
N LYS A 4 31.25 17.87 23.24
CA LYS A 4 30.30 16.81 23.60
C LYS A 4 28.85 17.29 23.44
N ILE A 5 28.56 18.54 23.81
CA ILE A 5 27.25 19.16 23.60
C ILE A 5 26.93 19.28 22.11
N ALA A 6 27.88 19.74 21.30
CA ALA A 6 27.71 19.82 19.85
C ALA A 6 27.41 18.45 19.20
N LEU A 7 28.12 17.39 19.62
CA LEU A 7 27.86 16.02 19.17
C LEU A 7 26.45 15.55 19.52
N VAL A 8 25.97 15.81 20.74
CA VAL A 8 24.61 15.45 21.16
C VAL A 8 23.57 16.23 20.35
N SER A 9 23.78 17.54 20.14
CA SER A 9 22.88 18.36 19.32
C SER A 9 22.79 17.86 17.88
N ILE A 10 23.90 17.45 17.27
CA ILE A 10 23.93 16.88 15.91
C ILE A 10 23.17 15.56 15.87
N ALA A 11 23.38 14.67 16.84
CA ALA A 11 22.66 13.39 16.91
C ALA A 11 21.14 13.59 17.02
N VAL A 12 20.69 14.56 17.83
CA VAL A 12 19.27 14.91 17.96
C VAL A 12 18.71 15.44 16.64
N LEU A 13 19.45 16.32 15.94
CA LEU A 13 19.06 16.83 14.62
C LEU A 13 18.91 15.72 13.58
N ILE A 14 19.82 14.75 13.56
CA ILE A 14 19.74 13.60 12.65
C ILE A 14 18.49 12.76 12.95
N LEU A 15 18.22 12.47 14.23
CA LEU A 15 17.05 11.70 14.64
C LEU A 15 15.73 12.42 14.29
N LEU A 16 15.65 13.73 14.52
CA LEU A 16 14.49 14.53 14.13
C LEU A 16 14.30 14.56 12.61
N SER A 17 15.39 14.74 11.85
CA SER A 17 15.33 14.76 10.38
C SER A 17 14.87 13.40 9.84
N TYR A 18 15.35 12.29 10.41
CA TYR A 18 14.90 10.95 10.06
C TYR A 18 13.43 10.73 10.39
N GLY A 19 12.96 11.21 11.55
CA GLY A 19 11.55 11.14 11.93
C GLY A 19 10.64 11.91 10.98
N VAL A 20 11.03 13.12 10.58
CA VAL A 20 10.31 13.92 9.57
C VAL A 20 10.33 13.23 8.21
N TYR A 21 11.48 12.71 7.78
CA TYR A 21 11.59 11.95 6.54
C TYR A 21 10.60 10.78 6.52
N LYS A 22 10.60 9.98 7.58
CA LYS A 22 9.68 8.83 7.69
C LYS A 22 8.21 9.27 7.71
N ALA A 23 7.88 10.35 8.41
CA ALA A 23 6.50 10.80 8.54
C ALA A 23 5.90 11.33 7.22
N PHE A 24 6.71 11.96 6.36
CA PHE A 24 6.21 12.66 5.19
C PHE A 24 6.61 12.04 3.84
N PHE A 25 7.69 11.26 3.81
CA PHE A 25 8.27 10.75 2.57
C PHE A 25 8.29 9.22 2.49
N ASP A 26 8.14 8.50 3.60
CA ASP A 26 8.01 7.03 3.58
C ASP A 26 6.65 6.63 3.01
N THR A 27 6.69 6.02 1.83
CA THR A 27 5.49 5.59 1.10
C THR A 27 5.42 4.11 0.95
N ASN A 28 5.92 3.37 1.93
CA ASN A 28 5.69 1.95 2.03
C ASN A 28 4.18 1.63 1.94
N LEU A 29 3.83 0.61 1.16
CA LEU A 29 2.46 0.10 1.03
C LEU A 29 1.84 -0.25 2.38
N SER A 30 2.64 -0.72 3.35
CA SER A 30 2.15 -1.02 4.71
C SER A 30 1.55 0.18 5.44
N ASN A 31 1.91 1.41 5.05
CA ASN A 31 1.32 2.63 5.62
C ASN A 31 -0.14 2.84 5.19
N LEU A 32 -0.62 2.02 4.25
CA LEU A 32 -1.99 2.04 3.74
C LEU A 32 -2.84 0.89 4.29
N ASP A 33 -2.25 -0.03 5.06
CA ASP A 33 -2.95 -1.12 5.74
C ASP A 33 -4.10 -0.57 6.62
N GLY A 34 -5.29 -1.15 6.48
CA GLY A 34 -6.49 -0.71 7.19
C GLY A 34 -7.16 0.56 6.66
N ARG A 35 -6.67 1.16 5.56
CA ARG A 35 -7.21 2.44 5.05
C ARG A 35 -8.18 2.27 3.89
N GLY A 36 -9.08 3.26 3.80
CA GLY A 36 -10.05 3.41 2.72
C GLY A 36 -11.40 2.76 2.99
N THR A 37 -12.33 2.98 2.07
CA THR A 37 -13.68 2.41 2.06
C THR A 37 -13.70 1.23 1.10
N LEU A 38 -14.14 0.06 1.57
CA LEU A 38 -14.26 -1.15 0.74
C LEU A 38 -15.27 -0.92 -0.39
N ILE A 39 -14.84 -1.16 -1.62
CA ILE A 39 -15.67 -1.08 -2.83
C ILE A 39 -16.19 -2.47 -3.20
N ARG A 40 -15.29 -3.46 -3.23
CA ARG A 40 -15.61 -4.85 -3.62
C ARG A 40 -14.54 -5.83 -3.15
N GLU A 41 -14.91 -7.11 -3.14
CA GLU A 41 -14.01 -8.23 -2.89
C GLU A 41 -14.00 -9.18 -4.09
N VAL A 42 -12.83 -9.75 -4.40
CA VAL A 42 -12.66 -10.78 -5.43
C VAL A 42 -12.07 -12.00 -4.76
N VAL A 43 -12.89 -13.05 -4.64
CA VAL A 43 -12.48 -14.32 -4.03
C VAL A 43 -11.56 -15.07 -4.99
N ASN A 44 -10.48 -15.65 -4.48
CA ASN A 44 -9.61 -16.49 -5.28
C ASN A 44 -10.34 -17.82 -5.62
N PRO A 45 -10.54 -18.14 -6.92
CA PRO A 45 -11.20 -19.38 -7.34
C PRO A 45 -10.32 -20.63 -7.15
N PHE A 46 -9.01 -20.47 -7.06
CA PHE A 46 -8.03 -21.53 -6.80
C PHE A 46 -7.81 -21.76 -5.30
N ASN A 47 -7.94 -20.70 -4.48
CA ASN A 47 -7.76 -20.76 -3.03
C ASN A 47 -8.78 -19.89 -2.27
N SER A 48 -9.92 -20.47 -1.90
CA SER A 48 -11.01 -19.74 -1.21
C SER A 48 -10.65 -19.11 0.14
N ASN A 49 -9.49 -19.46 0.72
CA ASN A 49 -8.99 -18.83 1.94
C ASN A 49 -8.44 -17.43 1.70
N ILE A 50 -8.21 -17.02 0.45
CA ILE A 50 -7.60 -15.75 0.08
C ILE A 50 -8.56 -14.93 -0.78
N LYS A 51 -8.58 -13.62 -0.53
CA LYS A 51 -9.37 -12.65 -1.28
C LYS A 51 -8.57 -11.39 -1.55
N ALA A 52 -8.82 -10.78 -2.70
CA ALA A 52 -8.34 -9.45 -3.05
C ALA A 52 -9.46 -8.45 -2.73
N ARG A 53 -9.20 -7.51 -1.83
CA ARG A 53 -10.17 -6.50 -1.39
C ARG A 53 -9.78 -5.13 -1.93
N VAL A 54 -10.72 -4.46 -2.56
CA VAL A 54 -10.51 -3.20 -3.27
C VAL A 54 -11.09 -2.06 -2.44
N PHE A 55 -10.28 -1.04 -2.19
CA PHE A 55 -10.64 0.12 -1.39
C PHE A 55 -10.42 1.42 -2.15
N THR A 56 -11.28 2.41 -1.90
CA THR A 56 -11.00 3.81 -2.22
C THR A 56 -10.47 4.53 -0.99
N ILE A 57 -9.38 5.26 -1.12
CA ILE A 57 -8.90 6.19 -0.10
C ILE A 57 -9.19 7.61 -0.57
N ASP A 58 -10.02 8.34 0.19
CA ASP A 58 -10.46 9.71 -0.09
C ASP A 58 -10.29 10.60 1.15
N ASP A 59 -9.05 10.68 1.65
CA ASP A 59 -8.74 11.36 2.91
C ASP A 59 -8.37 12.85 2.73
N GLY A 60 -8.28 13.33 1.49
CA GLY A 60 -7.80 14.68 1.18
C GLY A 60 -8.89 15.71 0.84
N GLY A 61 -10.16 15.29 0.87
CA GLY A 61 -11.32 16.17 0.63
C GLY A 61 -11.37 16.73 -0.80
N ALA A 62 -12.10 17.83 -1.00
CA ALA A 62 -12.46 18.34 -2.33
C ALA A 62 -11.28 18.68 -3.26
N THR A 63 -10.05 18.81 -2.74
CA THR A 63 -8.86 19.20 -3.51
C THR A 63 -7.93 18.05 -3.86
N VAL A 64 -8.15 16.86 -3.30
CA VAL A 64 -7.30 15.69 -3.52
C VAL A 64 -8.12 14.62 -4.21
N ARG A 65 -7.59 14.04 -5.29
CA ARG A 65 -8.27 12.95 -5.97
C ARG A 65 -8.20 11.68 -5.11
N PRO A 66 -9.20 10.81 -5.16
CA PRO A 66 -9.12 9.53 -4.47
C PRO A 66 -7.95 8.68 -5.02
N SER A 67 -7.53 7.69 -4.24
CA SER A 67 -6.64 6.62 -4.69
C SER A 67 -7.31 5.26 -4.55
N LEU A 68 -6.81 4.29 -5.32
CA LEU A 68 -7.23 2.90 -5.26
C LEU A 68 -6.18 2.08 -4.52
N ARG A 69 -6.63 1.28 -3.56
CA ARG A 69 -5.80 0.31 -2.87
C ARG A 69 -6.38 -1.08 -3.07
N VAL A 70 -5.53 -2.08 -3.32
CA VAL A 70 -5.93 -3.48 -3.21
C VAL A 70 -5.11 -4.15 -2.13
N ALA A 71 -5.82 -4.84 -1.24
CA ALA A 71 -5.24 -5.60 -0.15
C ALA A 71 -5.50 -7.09 -0.34
N ALA A 72 -4.49 -7.91 -0.04
CA ALA A 72 -4.65 -9.33 0.14
C ALA A 72 -5.21 -9.59 1.56
N ASN A 73 -6.18 -10.48 1.66
CA ASN A 73 -6.71 -10.90 2.95
C ASN A 73 -6.90 -12.42 2.98
N SER A 74 -6.46 -13.06 4.06
CA SER A 74 -6.69 -14.49 4.27
C SER A 74 -7.51 -14.77 5.52
N ASN A 75 -8.37 -15.78 5.44
CA ASN A 75 -9.20 -16.22 6.56
C ASN A 75 -8.38 -16.87 7.70
N GLU A 76 -7.17 -17.35 7.38
CA GLU A 76 -6.26 -18.03 8.31
C GLU A 76 -5.23 -17.06 8.94
N GLY A 77 -5.32 -15.76 8.67
CA GLY A 77 -4.51 -14.71 9.32
C GLY A 77 -3.13 -14.48 8.72
N SER A 78 -2.72 -15.21 7.67
CA SER A 78 -1.47 -14.94 6.94
C SER A 78 -1.43 -13.54 6.32
N PHE A 79 -2.60 -13.01 5.95
CA PHE A 79 -2.75 -11.65 5.41
C PHE A 79 -3.93 -10.94 6.10
N GLU A 80 -3.61 -10.00 6.98
CA GLU A 80 -4.59 -9.13 7.63
C GLU A 80 -4.60 -7.77 6.93
N ASP A 81 -5.36 -7.68 5.83
CA ASP A 81 -5.55 -6.42 5.09
C ASP A 81 -4.27 -5.80 4.51
N THR A 82 -3.33 -6.66 4.14
CA THR A 82 -2.01 -6.28 3.64
C THR A 82 -2.11 -5.65 2.25
N THR A 83 -1.67 -4.41 2.12
CA THR A 83 -1.63 -3.69 0.85
C THR A 83 -0.60 -4.30 -0.09
N VAL A 84 -1.04 -4.65 -1.30
CA VAL A 84 -0.15 -5.19 -2.35
C VAL A 84 -0.19 -4.36 -3.63
N PHE A 85 -1.15 -3.45 -3.75
CA PHE A 85 -1.29 -2.54 -4.88
C PHE A 85 -1.84 -1.19 -4.43
N TRP A 86 -1.22 -0.11 -4.87
CA TRP A 86 -1.71 1.25 -4.67
C TRP A 86 -1.52 2.12 -5.91
N TYR A 87 -2.60 2.77 -6.33
CA TYR A 87 -2.63 3.65 -7.49
C TYR A 87 -3.26 5.01 -7.17
N TYR A 88 -2.58 6.08 -7.56
CA TYR A 88 -3.02 7.47 -7.40
C TYR A 88 -2.56 8.29 -8.62
N PRO A 89 -3.24 9.39 -9.00
CA PRO A 89 -4.63 9.64 -8.71
C PRO A 89 -5.50 8.61 -9.43
N LEU A 90 -6.64 8.28 -8.84
CA LEU A 90 -7.65 7.46 -9.48
C LEU A 90 -8.24 8.26 -10.66
N SER A 91 -7.76 8.00 -11.87
CA SER A 91 -8.10 8.80 -13.05
C SER A 91 -9.37 8.35 -13.76
N GLU A 92 -9.75 7.07 -13.75
CA GLU A 92 -11.06 6.58 -14.18
C GLU A 92 -11.42 5.33 -13.36
N MET A 93 -12.49 5.40 -12.57
CA MET A 93 -12.74 4.55 -11.41
C MET A 93 -13.38 3.20 -11.72
N ASP A 94 -13.78 2.96 -12.97
CA ASP A 94 -14.67 1.83 -13.32
C ASP A 94 -13.99 0.63 -13.98
N SER A 95 -12.73 0.73 -14.43
CA SER A 95 -12.12 -0.31 -15.26
C SER A 95 -11.08 -1.18 -14.56
N THR A 96 -10.86 -1.03 -13.25
CA THR A 96 -9.93 -1.92 -12.56
C THR A 96 -10.49 -3.33 -12.67
N THR A 97 -9.83 -4.18 -13.45
CA THR A 97 -10.20 -5.58 -13.61
C THR A 97 -9.21 -6.37 -12.78
N ILE A 98 -9.73 -7.18 -11.86
CA ILE A 98 -8.91 -8.02 -10.98
C ILE A 98 -9.28 -9.46 -11.29
N GLU A 99 -8.32 -10.21 -11.79
CA GLU A 99 -8.50 -11.61 -12.15
C GLU A 99 -7.41 -12.44 -11.49
N TRP A 100 -7.82 -13.43 -10.70
CA TRP A 100 -6.90 -14.41 -10.15
C TRP A 100 -6.41 -15.32 -11.27
N ILE A 101 -5.10 -15.48 -11.36
CA ILE A 101 -4.45 -16.33 -12.37
C ILE A 101 -3.95 -17.65 -11.76
N ASP A 102 -3.69 -17.67 -10.44
CA ASP A 102 -3.36 -18.87 -9.67
C ASP A 102 -3.72 -18.75 -8.16
N GLU A 103 -3.19 -19.66 -7.33
CA GLU A 103 -3.45 -19.72 -5.87
C GLU A 103 -2.93 -18.52 -5.06
N SER A 104 -1.95 -17.77 -5.56
CA SER A 104 -1.33 -16.63 -4.88
C SER A 104 -1.24 -15.37 -5.73
N SER A 105 -1.49 -15.46 -7.04
CA SER A 105 -1.27 -14.37 -7.98
C SER A 105 -2.56 -13.91 -8.64
N PHE A 106 -2.66 -12.61 -8.84
CA PHE A 106 -3.73 -11.99 -9.63
C PHE A 106 -3.19 -10.85 -10.49
N GLU A 107 -3.90 -10.56 -11.55
CA GLU A 107 -3.61 -9.43 -12.45
C GLU A 107 -4.53 -8.26 -12.12
N ILE A 108 -3.95 -7.05 -12.04
CA ILE A 108 -4.68 -5.77 -11.97
C ILE A 108 -4.17 -4.88 -13.08
N ASN A 109 -5.03 -4.56 -14.05
CA ASN A 109 -4.68 -3.64 -15.15
C ASN A 109 -3.34 -3.98 -15.83
N GLN A 110 -3.09 -5.25 -16.18
CA GLN A 110 -1.84 -5.73 -16.79
C GLN A 110 -0.62 -5.75 -15.85
N ILE A 111 -0.83 -5.53 -14.55
CA ILE A 111 0.19 -5.70 -13.53
C ILE A 111 -0.10 -6.98 -12.77
N GLU A 112 0.79 -7.95 -12.91
CA GLU A 112 0.76 -9.21 -12.16
C GLU A 112 1.30 -8.99 -10.76
N ILE A 113 0.53 -9.42 -9.75
CA ILE A 113 0.87 -9.34 -8.34
C ILE A 113 0.85 -10.75 -7.76
N ASP A 114 1.97 -11.20 -7.21
CA ASP A 114 2.03 -12.35 -6.31
C ASP A 114 2.02 -11.85 -4.86
N ILE A 115 1.00 -12.23 -4.11
CA ILE A 115 0.84 -11.82 -2.70
C ILE A 115 1.99 -12.30 -1.80
N ASN A 116 2.72 -13.34 -2.21
CA ASN A 116 3.86 -13.88 -1.48
C ASN A 116 5.19 -13.24 -1.91
N ASP A 117 5.26 -12.60 -3.08
CA ASP A 117 6.45 -11.93 -3.58
C ASP A 117 6.29 -10.39 -3.57
N LYS A 118 6.87 -9.76 -2.55
CA LYS A 118 6.86 -8.30 -2.37
C LYS A 118 7.49 -7.53 -3.52
N THR A 119 8.34 -8.14 -4.35
CA THR A 119 8.96 -7.47 -5.50
C THR A 119 7.98 -7.23 -6.64
N THR A 120 6.86 -7.97 -6.65
CA THR A 120 5.77 -7.78 -7.61
C THR A 120 4.78 -6.71 -7.16
N TRP A 121 4.80 -6.31 -5.88
CA TRP A 121 3.83 -5.37 -5.34
C TRP A 121 3.96 -3.98 -5.97
N PHE A 122 2.82 -3.35 -6.25
CA PHE A 122 2.82 -2.10 -7.01
C PHE A 122 2.57 -0.88 -6.12
N ASN A 123 3.50 0.07 -6.19
CA ASN A 123 3.42 1.36 -5.53
C ASN A 123 3.55 2.48 -6.56
N TRP A 124 2.44 3.19 -6.84
CA TRP A 124 2.44 4.26 -7.83
C TRP A 124 3.52 5.33 -7.61
N LYS A 125 3.82 5.65 -6.34
CA LYS A 125 4.81 6.69 -6.01
C LYS A 125 6.25 6.21 -6.17
N GLU A 126 6.50 4.92 -6.17
CA GLU A 126 7.83 4.38 -6.49
C GLU A 126 8.02 4.27 -8.02
N ALA A 127 6.92 4.07 -8.75
CA ALA A 127 6.93 3.98 -10.20
C ALA A 127 7.03 5.34 -10.92
N ASN A 128 6.89 6.48 -10.23
CA ASN A 128 6.92 7.84 -10.79
C ASN A 128 7.78 8.80 -9.95
#